data_AF-A0A915DEH2-F1
#
_entry.id   AF-A0A915DEH2-F1
#
_cell.length_a   1.000
_cell.length_b   1.000
_cell.length_c   1.000
_cell.angle_alpha   90.00
_cell.angle_beta   90.00
_cell.angle_gamma   90.00
#
_symmetry.space_group_name_H-M   'P 1'
#
loop_
_entity.id
_entity.type
_entity.pdbx_description
1 polymer ?
#
loop_
_entity_poly.entity_id
_entity_poly.type
_entity_poly.pdbx_seq_one_letter_code
_entity_poly.pdbx_strand_id
1 'polypeptide(L)'
;MLYVDNCSVHPLRLTFSKITIRFFLPNTTALSQPMDQGIIQNLKAHYRRFLLRDRIKAIDSKQDFLFNLLNALHCLRKSWGEVKSSTIANCFRHAAFKIDDVPPAEEDDDAVDELLLTWARLQDLGDFEEGEMEDYLHIDDEVVTDGAQTLEDIVEEIAANNSQLADSETMDVDVEDVDPVEPPITSIEALKAMEIVRRYTEKNFADLSILKCSDTLDEAFYQL
;
A
#
# COMPACT_ATOMS: atom_id res chain seq x y z
N MET A 1 20.43 13.33 -12.98
CA MET A 1 21.21 12.09 -12.85
C MET A 1 20.24 11.01 -12.39
N LEU A 2 20.28 9.81 -12.95
CA LEU A 2 19.45 8.68 -12.53
C LEU A 2 20.38 7.54 -12.13
N TYR A 3 20.20 7.02 -10.92
CA TYR A 3 20.93 5.85 -10.43
C TYR A 3 20.05 4.63 -10.55
N VAL A 4 20.61 3.52 -11.04
CA VAL A 4 19.88 2.30 -11.35
C VAL A 4 20.70 1.11 -10.85
N ASP A 5 20.03 0.09 -10.31
CA ASP A 5 20.67 -1.16 -9.94
C ASP A 5 21.24 -1.89 -11.17
N ASN A 6 22.27 -2.71 -10.95
CA ASN A 6 22.89 -3.55 -11.97
C ASN A 6 22.10 -4.87 -12.17
N CYS A 7 20.79 -4.76 -12.38
CA CYS A 7 19.91 -5.88 -12.70
C CYS A 7 20.01 -6.26 -14.19
N SER A 8 19.93 -7.55 -14.50
CA SER A 8 20.07 -8.11 -15.86
C SER A 8 19.02 -7.61 -16.85
N VAL A 9 17.85 -7.19 -16.36
CA VAL A 9 16.76 -6.63 -17.17
C VAL A 9 17.04 -5.18 -17.59
N HIS A 10 17.99 -4.50 -16.93
CA HIS A 10 18.35 -3.14 -17.29
C HIS A 10 19.31 -3.11 -18.49
N PRO A 11 18.97 -2.39 -19.57
CA PRO A 11 19.83 -2.34 -20.74
C PRO A 11 21.14 -1.61 -20.40
N LEU A 12 22.28 -2.31 -20.55
CA LEU A 12 23.62 -1.80 -20.22
C LEU A 12 24.05 -0.57 -21.04
N ARG A 13 23.30 -0.21 -22.09
CA ARG A 13 23.63 0.90 -23.00
C ARG A 13 22.38 1.72 -23.34
N LEU A 14 21.95 2.54 -22.39
CA LEU A 14 20.94 3.56 -22.64
C LEU A 14 21.60 4.94 -22.77
N THR A 15 21.26 5.64 -23.85
CA THR A 15 21.68 7.04 -24.05
C THR A 15 20.44 7.92 -24.13
N PHE A 16 20.39 8.93 -23.26
CA PHE A 16 19.30 9.89 -23.21
C PHE A 16 19.88 11.30 -23.38
N SER A 17 19.12 12.18 -24.05
CA SER A 17 19.56 13.55 -24.34
C SER A 17 19.62 14.46 -23.12
N LYS A 18 18.87 14.13 -22.06
CA LYS A 18 18.72 14.97 -20.85
C LYS A 18 18.95 14.23 -19.52
N ILE A 19 19.19 12.92 -19.57
CA ILE A 19 19.35 12.10 -18.38
C ILE A 19 20.68 11.37 -18.49
N THR A 20 21.56 11.60 -17.53
CA THR A 20 22.73 10.75 -17.33
C THR A 20 22.35 9.61 -16.40
N ILE A 21 22.47 8.38 -16.88
CA ILE A 21 22.27 7.17 -16.10
C ILE A 21 23.61 6.71 -15.51
N ARG A 22 23.59 6.31 -14.24
CA ARG A 22 24.70 5.67 -13.55
C ARG A 22 24.20 4.36 -12.95
N PHE A 23 24.97 3.30 -13.14
CA PHE A 23 24.70 2.02 -12.50
C PHE A 23 25.46 1.93 -11.19
N PHE A 24 24.84 1.34 -10.18
CA PHE A 24 25.54 0.95 -8.95
C PHE A 24 26.56 -0.15 -9.25
N LEU A 25 27.54 -0.30 -8.35
CA LEU A 25 28.48 -1.40 -8.45
C LEU A 25 27.75 -2.73 -8.24
N PRO A 26 28.15 -3.82 -8.93
CA PRO A 26 27.58 -5.14 -8.68
C PRO A 26 27.67 -5.51 -7.20
N ASN A 27 26.62 -6.12 -6.66
CA ASN A 27 26.55 -6.63 -5.27
C ASN A 27 26.72 -5.55 -4.18
N THR A 28 26.29 -4.30 -4.44
CA THR A 28 26.34 -3.20 -3.45
C THR A 28 24.96 -2.66 -3.05
N THR A 29 23.90 -3.44 -3.32
CA THR A 29 22.48 -3.10 -3.13
C THR A 29 22.21 -2.53 -1.73
N ALA A 30 22.40 -3.33 -0.68
CA ALA A 30 22.17 -2.90 0.71
C ALA A 30 23.08 -1.75 1.19
N LEU A 31 24.23 -1.52 0.56
CA LEU A 31 25.19 -0.51 1.04
C LEU A 31 24.98 0.86 0.39
N SER A 32 24.65 0.89 -0.90
CA SER A 32 24.73 2.12 -1.69
C SER A 32 23.41 2.54 -2.33
N GLN A 33 22.37 1.70 -2.27
CA GLN A 33 21.09 2.01 -2.89
C GLN A 33 20.16 2.63 -1.85
N PRO A 34 19.75 3.90 -2.03
CA PRO A 34 18.87 4.56 -1.07
C PRO A 34 17.55 3.82 -0.83
N MET A 35 17.04 3.12 -1.85
CA MET A 35 15.80 2.35 -1.74
C MET A 35 15.91 1.24 -0.67
N ASP A 36 17.06 0.59 -0.60
CA ASP A 36 17.38 -0.49 0.35
C ASP A 36 17.93 0.04 1.69
N GLN A 37 18.18 1.34 1.80
CA GLN A 37 18.59 2.01 3.05
C GLN A 37 17.40 2.39 3.94
N GLY A 38 16.25 1.73 3.77
CA GLY A 38 15.07 1.91 4.61
C GLY A 38 13.84 2.51 3.92
N ILE A 39 13.93 3.05 2.69
CA ILE A 39 12.75 3.60 1.98
C ILE A 39 11.72 2.49 1.71
N ILE A 40 12.17 1.34 1.17
CA ILE A 40 11.27 0.20 0.90
C ILE A 40 10.71 -0.35 2.21
N GLN A 41 11.55 -0.50 3.24
CA GLN A 41 11.11 -1.00 4.55
C GLN A 41 10.04 -0.10 5.17
N ASN A 42 10.24 1.21 5.17
CA ASN A 42 9.29 2.20 5.68
C ASN A 42 7.97 2.17 4.90
N LEU A 43 8.05 2.08 3.56
CA LEU A 43 6.86 1.91 2.71
C LEU A 43 6.08 0.63 3.04
N LYS A 44 6.79 -0.51 3.19
CA LYS A 44 6.18 -1.80 3.55
C LYS A 44 5.51 -1.73 4.93
N ALA A 45 6.12 -1.06 5.91
CA ALA A 45 5.54 -0.88 7.24
C ALA A 45 4.21 -0.12 7.17
N HIS A 46 4.16 1.00 6.44
CA HIS A 46 2.91 1.75 6.23
C HIS A 46 1.85 0.91 5.48
N TYR A 47 2.25 0.17 4.45
CA TYR A 47 1.35 -0.70 3.69
C TYR A 47 0.72 -1.77 4.57
N ARG A 48 1.54 -2.45 5.37
CA ARG A 48 1.09 -3.47 6.30
C ARG A 48 0.17 -2.88 7.37
N ARG A 49 0.48 -1.69 7.90
CA ARG A 49 -0.40 -0.97 8.83
C ARG A 49 -1.78 -0.74 8.24
N PHE A 50 -1.86 -0.21 7.02
CA PHE A 50 -3.14 0.05 6.35
C PHE A 50 -3.91 -1.23 6.03
N LEU A 51 -3.22 -2.29 5.62
CA LEU A 51 -3.83 -3.60 5.41
C LEU A 51 -4.50 -4.13 6.68
N LEU A 52 -3.79 -4.07 7.81
CA LEU A 52 -4.34 -4.50 9.10
C LEU A 52 -5.49 -3.60 9.56
N ARG A 53 -5.42 -2.28 9.32
CA ARG A 53 -6.55 -1.37 9.62
C ARG A 53 -7.81 -1.73 8.83
N ASP A 54 -7.68 -2.05 7.55
CA ASP A 54 -8.82 -2.47 6.73
C ASP A 54 -9.37 -3.82 7.17
N ARG A 55 -8.50 -4.74 7.62
CA ARG A 55 -8.90 -6.01 8.22
C ARG A 55 -9.68 -5.81 9.52
N ILE A 56 -9.19 -4.97 10.42
CA ILE A 56 -9.86 -4.61 11.68
C ILE A 56 -11.24 -4.02 11.39
N LYS A 57 -11.36 -3.13 10.41
CA LYS A 57 -12.65 -2.56 10.00
C LYS A 57 -13.64 -3.61 9.54
N ALA A 58 -13.20 -4.59 8.77
CA ALA A 58 -14.06 -5.69 8.34
C ALA A 58 -14.56 -6.52 9.54
N ILE A 59 -13.67 -6.82 10.50
CA ILE A 59 -14.01 -7.52 11.75
C ILE A 59 -15.04 -6.74 12.56
N ASP A 60 -14.77 -5.46 12.85
CA ASP A 60 -15.66 -4.60 13.63
C ASP A 60 -17.03 -4.44 12.96
N SER A 61 -17.06 -4.41 11.62
CA SER A 61 -18.28 -4.33 10.82
C SER A 61 -18.97 -5.69 10.62
N LYS A 62 -18.37 -6.80 11.09
CA LYS A 62 -18.82 -8.18 10.86
C LYS A 62 -19.02 -8.50 9.38
N GLN A 63 -18.11 -8.00 8.54
CA GLN A 63 -18.08 -8.23 7.10
C GLN A 63 -16.87 -9.08 6.73
N ASP A 64 -16.96 -9.75 5.58
CA ASP A 64 -15.83 -10.46 5.02
C ASP A 64 -14.74 -9.46 4.58
N PHE A 65 -13.49 -9.79 4.92
CA PHE A 65 -12.36 -9.01 4.45
C PHE A 65 -12.05 -9.35 2.99
N LEU A 66 -12.49 -8.48 2.07
CA LEU A 66 -12.22 -8.60 0.64
C LEU A 66 -11.11 -7.63 0.25
N PHE A 67 -9.96 -8.18 -0.18
CA PHE A 67 -8.80 -7.38 -0.56
C PHE A 67 -8.35 -7.75 -1.97
N ASN A 68 -8.75 -6.94 -2.96
CA ASN A 68 -8.39 -7.15 -4.36
C ASN A 68 -7.24 -6.23 -4.81
N LEU A 69 -6.82 -6.34 -6.07
CA LEU A 69 -5.73 -5.54 -6.63
C LEU A 69 -5.99 -4.02 -6.54
N LEU A 70 -7.24 -3.57 -6.69
CA LEU A 70 -7.58 -2.15 -6.54
C LEU A 70 -7.39 -1.70 -5.09
N ASN A 71 -7.80 -2.50 -4.10
CA ASN A 71 -7.49 -2.24 -2.69
C ASN A 71 -5.98 -2.15 -2.45
N ALA A 72 -5.20 -3.08 -3.02
CA ALA A 72 -3.74 -3.09 -2.92
C ALA A 72 -3.11 -1.81 -3.50
N LEU A 73 -3.53 -1.37 -4.69
CA LEU A 73 -3.04 -0.15 -5.32
C LEU A 73 -3.37 1.10 -4.50
N HIS A 74 -4.57 1.17 -3.93
CA HIS A 74 -4.94 2.27 -3.05
C HIS A 74 -4.14 2.26 -1.75
N CYS A 75 -3.96 1.09 -1.14
CA CYS A 75 -3.13 0.91 0.03
C CYS A 75 -1.69 1.37 -0.25
N LEU A 76 -1.10 0.94 -1.38
CA LEU A 76 0.22 1.35 -1.81
C LEU A 76 0.32 2.87 -2.02
N ARG A 77 -0.68 3.49 -2.64
CA ARG A 77 -0.72 4.95 -2.80
C ARG A 77 -0.72 5.67 -1.46
N LYS A 78 -1.60 5.27 -0.55
CA LYS A 78 -1.69 5.86 0.80
C LYS A 78 -0.36 5.70 1.54
N SER A 79 0.20 4.49 1.51
CA SER A 79 1.49 4.16 2.11
C SER A 79 2.64 5.03 1.59
N TRP A 80 2.71 5.23 0.28
CA TRP A 80 3.72 6.11 -0.32
C TRP A 80 3.53 7.58 0.08
N GLY A 81 2.29 8.00 0.31
CA GLY A 81 1.98 9.35 0.82
C GLY A 81 2.49 9.60 2.24
N GLU A 82 2.64 8.55 3.05
CA GLU A 82 3.12 8.63 4.43
C GLU A 82 4.66 8.64 4.53
N VAL A 83 5.37 8.17 3.51
CA VAL A 83 6.84 8.17 3.51
C VAL A 83 7.35 9.61 3.53
N LYS A 84 7.95 10.03 4.64
CA LYS A 84 8.39 11.42 4.82
C LYS A 84 9.59 11.74 3.95
N SER A 85 9.66 13.00 3.51
CA SER A 85 10.82 13.52 2.76
C SER A 85 12.11 13.49 3.58
N SER A 86 12.01 13.59 4.91
CA SER A 86 13.14 13.41 5.85
C SER A 86 13.67 11.98 5.82
N THR A 87 12.79 10.97 5.83
CA THR A 87 13.15 9.55 5.74
C THR A 87 13.90 9.28 4.43
N ILE A 88 13.36 9.74 3.30
CA ILE A 88 14.03 9.63 1.99
C ILE A 88 15.41 10.31 2.04
N ALA A 89 15.49 11.55 2.53
CA ALA A 89 16.77 12.27 2.62
C ALA A 89 17.78 11.54 3.52
N ASN A 90 17.34 10.95 4.64
CA ASN A 90 18.15 10.13 5.53
C ASN A 90 18.70 8.90 4.80
N CYS A 91 17.86 8.13 4.11
CA CYS A 91 18.29 6.95 3.34
C CYS A 91 19.31 7.30 2.25
N PHE A 92 19.14 8.42 1.56
CA PHE A 92 20.14 8.92 0.60
C PHE A 92 21.47 9.29 1.28
N ARG A 93 21.43 9.92 2.46
CA ARG A 93 22.65 10.23 3.23
C ARG A 93 23.35 8.95 3.70
N HIS A 94 22.61 7.93 4.14
CA HIS A 94 23.17 6.61 4.49
C HIS A 94 23.81 5.91 3.29
N ALA A 95 23.22 6.05 2.11
CA ALA A 95 23.82 5.64 0.84
C ALA A 95 24.99 6.53 0.35
N ALA A 96 25.54 7.39 1.22
CA ALA A 96 26.65 8.31 0.96
C ALA A 96 26.39 9.40 -0.09
N PHE A 97 25.12 9.73 -0.38
CA PHE A 97 24.77 10.89 -1.19
C PHE A 97 24.83 12.18 -0.34
N LYS A 98 25.27 13.27 -0.96
CA LYS A 98 25.21 14.60 -0.36
C LYS A 98 23.82 15.19 -0.57
N ILE A 99 23.17 15.53 0.53
CA ILE A 99 21.88 16.23 0.56
C ILE A 99 22.11 17.53 1.33
N ASP A 100 22.23 18.65 0.63
CA ASP A 100 22.61 19.93 1.22
C ASP A 100 21.41 20.70 1.81
N ASP A 101 20.20 20.47 1.31
CA ASP A 101 19.00 21.28 1.62
C ASP A 101 18.10 20.71 2.74
N VAL A 102 18.38 19.48 3.22
CA VAL A 102 17.58 18.81 4.25
C VAL A 102 18.48 18.39 5.40
N PRO A 103 18.38 19.02 6.58
CA PRO A 103 19.20 18.65 7.72
C PRO A 103 18.93 17.18 8.12
N PRO A 104 19.90 16.50 8.74
CA PRO A 104 19.65 15.20 9.35
C PRO A 104 18.48 15.30 10.32
N ALA A 105 17.47 14.47 10.09
CA ALA A 105 16.38 14.27 11.03
C ALA A 105 16.68 13.02 11.85
N GLU A 106 16.12 12.92 13.05
CA GLU A 106 16.14 11.68 13.83
C GLU A 106 15.47 10.54 13.05
N GLU A 107 15.81 9.30 13.40
CA GLU A 107 15.16 8.12 12.83
C GLU A 107 13.66 8.19 13.11
N ASP A 108 12.88 7.98 12.06
CA ASP A 108 11.43 8.19 12.03
C ASP A 108 10.75 6.82 12.05
N ASP A 109 10.61 6.28 13.26
CA ASP A 109 10.03 4.96 13.51
C ASP A 109 8.49 4.99 13.63
N ASP A 110 7.85 6.14 13.36
CA ASP A 110 6.39 6.33 13.42
C ASP A 110 5.62 5.23 12.67
N ALA A 111 6.16 4.77 11.52
CA ALA A 111 5.55 3.71 10.73
C ALA A 111 5.46 2.37 11.48
N VAL A 112 6.53 2.01 12.18
CA VAL A 112 6.64 0.75 12.94
C VAL A 112 5.87 0.87 14.26
N ASP A 113 5.96 2.02 14.93
CA ASP A 113 5.21 2.29 16.17
C ASP A 113 3.69 2.22 15.95
N GLU A 114 3.18 2.84 14.88
CA GLU A 114 1.76 2.76 14.55
C GLU A 114 1.33 1.36 14.08
N LEU A 115 2.22 0.63 13.40
CA LEU A 115 1.98 -0.76 13.03
C LEU A 115 1.87 -1.64 14.29
N LEU A 116 2.75 -1.44 15.27
CA LEU A 116 2.73 -2.15 16.55
C LEU A 116 1.40 -1.93 17.29
N LEU A 117 0.90 -0.70 17.32
CA LEU A 117 -0.40 -0.40 17.93
C LEU A 117 -1.56 -1.09 17.18
N THR A 118 -1.50 -1.10 15.84
CA THR A 118 -2.51 -1.76 15.00
C THR A 118 -2.47 -3.28 15.19
N TRP A 119 -1.26 -3.86 15.30
CA TRP A 119 -1.06 -5.27 15.58
C TRP A 119 -1.64 -5.69 16.94
N ALA A 120 -1.36 -4.92 17.99
CA ALA A 120 -1.92 -5.17 19.32
C ALA A 120 -3.46 -5.16 19.31
N ARG A 121 -4.06 -4.22 18.57
CA ARG A 121 -5.53 -4.16 18.41
C ARG A 121 -6.09 -5.40 17.71
N LEU A 122 -5.40 -5.92 16.70
CA LEU A 122 -5.81 -7.13 16.00
C LEU A 122 -5.77 -8.36 16.92
N GLN A 123 -4.75 -8.45 17.78
CA GLN A 123 -4.63 -9.50 18.80
C GLN A 123 -5.77 -9.43 19.83
N ASP A 124 -6.14 -8.22 20.29
CA ASP A 124 -7.27 -8.03 21.21
C ASP A 124 -8.61 -8.49 20.62
N LEU A 125 -8.76 -8.43 19.29
CA LEU A 125 -9.95 -8.90 18.58
C LEU A 125 -9.97 -10.43 18.39
N GLY A 126 -8.87 -11.12 18.69
CA GLY A 126 -8.76 -12.58 18.56
C GLY A 126 -8.73 -13.08 17.11
N ASP A 127 -8.42 -12.23 16.14
CA ASP A 127 -8.31 -12.62 14.72
C ASP A 127 -6.98 -13.35 14.42
N PHE A 128 -5.97 -13.14 15.28
CA PHE A 128 -4.65 -13.77 15.19
C PHE A 128 -4.26 -14.41 16.54
N GLU A 129 -4.27 -15.74 16.61
CA GLU A 129 -3.90 -16.49 17.82
C GLU A 129 -2.39 -16.85 17.85
N GLU A 130 -1.70 -16.84 16.69
CA GLU A 130 -0.29 -17.23 16.57
C GLU A 130 0.47 -16.30 15.62
N GLY A 131 1.59 -15.73 16.08
CA GLY A 131 2.51 -14.92 15.26
C GLY A 131 3.08 -13.70 15.99
N GLU A 132 4.33 -13.35 15.68
CA GLU A 132 4.97 -12.12 16.15
C GLU A 132 4.82 -11.00 15.11
N MET A 133 4.74 -9.75 15.57
CA MET A 133 4.68 -8.58 14.68
C MET A 133 5.90 -8.54 13.75
N GLU A 134 7.06 -8.96 14.25
CA GLU A 134 8.32 -9.03 13.49
C GLU A 134 8.23 -10.00 12.32
N ASP A 135 7.64 -11.19 12.52
CA ASP A 135 7.42 -12.16 11.44
C ASP A 135 6.53 -11.58 10.35
N TYR A 136 5.50 -10.83 10.74
CA TYR A 136 4.64 -10.12 9.79
C TYR A 136 5.37 -8.99 9.05
N LEU A 137 6.28 -8.30 9.73
CA LEU A 137 7.13 -7.25 9.14
C LEU A 137 8.16 -7.81 8.14
N HIS A 138 8.46 -9.11 8.20
CA HIS A 138 9.44 -9.75 7.32
C HIS A 138 8.84 -10.84 6.42
N ILE A 139 7.51 -10.94 6.38
CA ILE A 139 6.77 -12.01 5.70
C ILE A 139 7.09 -12.16 4.20
N ASP A 140 7.49 -11.09 3.52
CA ASP A 140 7.76 -11.07 2.09
C ASP A 140 9.25 -10.93 1.74
N ASP A 141 10.15 -11.03 2.71
CA ASP A 141 11.59 -10.85 2.46
C ASP A 141 12.20 -11.98 1.60
N GLU A 142 11.62 -13.19 1.66
CA GLU A 142 12.04 -14.32 0.84
C GLU A 142 11.26 -14.44 -0.49
N VAL A 143 10.35 -13.50 -0.78
CA VAL A 143 9.57 -13.53 -2.02
C VAL A 143 10.47 -13.18 -3.19
N VAL A 144 10.59 -14.10 -4.14
CA VAL A 144 11.32 -13.89 -5.39
C VAL A 144 10.56 -12.87 -6.24
N THR A 145 11.17 -11.69 -6.43
CA THR A 145 10.58 -10.58 -7.21
C THR A 145 11.27 -10.36 -8.55
N ASP A 146 12.35 -11.10 -8.82
CA ASP A 146 13.06 -11.11 -10.09
C ASP A 146 13.09 -12.51 -10.73
N GLY A 147 13.04 -12.54 -12.06
CA GLY A 147 12.94 -13.79 -12.80
C GLY A 147 12.21 -13.60 -14.11
N ALA A 148 12.76 -14.15 -15.18
CA ALA A 148 12.02 -14.22 -16.44
C ALA A 148 10.99 -15.34 -16.29
N GLN A 149 9.69 -14.99 -16.22
CA GLN A 149 8.62 -15.96 -16.41
C GLN A 149 8.80 -16.57 -17.80
N THR A 150 8.84 -17.89 -17.88
CA THR A 150 8.85 -18.58 -19.17
C THR A 150 7.45 -18.49 -19.80
N LEU A 151 7.36 -18.67 -21.12
CA LEU A 151 6.05 -18.72 -21.80
C LEU A 151 5.19 -19.86 -21.25
N GLU A 152 5.83 -20.95 -20.83
CA GLU A 152 5.23 -22.10 -20.19
C GLU A 152 4.61 -21.73 -18.83
N ASP A 153 5.32 -20.98 -17.98
CA ASP A 153 4.80 -20.51 -16.68
C ASP A 153 3.56 -19.61 -16.85
N ILE A 154 3.58 -18.73 -17.86
CA ILE A 154 2.46 -17.83 -18.17
C ILE A 154 1.23 -18.61 -18.64
N VAL A 155 1.42 -19.64 -19.47
CA VAL A 155 0.32 -20.47 -19.99
C VAL A 155 -0.32 -21.31 -18.87
N GLU A 156 0.48 -21.83 -17.94
CA GLU A 156 -0.02 -22.57 -16.77
C GLU A 156 -0.84 -21.66 -15.83
N GLU A 157 -0.40 -20.42 -15.61
CA GLU A 157 -1.10 -19.45 -14.77
C GLU A 157 -2.46 -19.02 -15.35
N ILE A 158 -2.53 -18.79 -16.67
CA ILE A 158 -3.78 -18.47 -17.37
C ILE A 158 -4.76 -19.66 -17.36
N ALA A 159 -4.24 -20.88 -17.50
CA ALA A 159 -5.04 -22.10 -17.45
C ALA A 159 -5.67 -22.32 -16.06
N ALA A 160 -4.96 -21.97 -14.99
CA ALA A 160 -5.45 -22.03 -13.61
C ALA A 160 -6.54 -20.97 -13.32
N ASN A 161 -6.33 -19.73 -13.79
CA ASN A 161 -7.22 -18.58 -13.50
C ASN A 161 -8.58 -18.64 -14.23
N ASN A 162 -8.67 -19.34 -15.37
CA ASN A 162 -9.93 -19.45 -16.14
C ASN A 162 -10.95 -20.43 -15.54
N SER A 163 -10.68 -21.04 -14.38
CA SER A 163 -11.58 -22.02 -13.74
C SER A 163 -12.58 -21.44 -12.74
N GLN A 164 -12.58 -20.13 -12.46
CA GLN A 164 -13.39 -19.53 -11.38
C GLN A 164 -14.26 -18.33 -11.80
N LEU A 165 -15.00 -18.44 -12.91
CA LEU A 165 -16.06 -17.48 -13.23
C LEU A 165 -17.35 -18.21 -13.59
N ALA A 166 -18.23 -18.36 -12.62
CA ALA A 166 -19.64 -18.70 -12.83
C ALA A 166 -20.54 -18.03 -11.76
N ASP A 167 -21.23 -16.99 -12.23
CA ASP A 167 -22.55 -16.45 -11.86
C ASP A 167 -22.97 -16.16 -10.41
N SER A 168 -23.43 -14.92 -10.21
CA SER A 168 -24.50 -14.61 -9.26
C SER A 168 -25.40 -13.50 -9.81
N GLU A 169 -26.66 -13.86 -10.08
CA GLU A 169 -27.72 -12.99 -10.59
C GLU A 169 -28.23 -12.03 -9.49
N THR A 170 -28.50 -10.78 -9.86
CA THR A 170 -29.11 -9.76 -8.99
C THR A 170 -30.64 -9.82 -9.05
N MET A 171 -31.30 -9.75 -7.89
CA MET A 171 -32.76 -9.70 -7.75
C MET A 171 -33.21 -8.25 -7.45
N ASP A 172 -34.16 -7.74 -8.24
CA ASP A 172 -34.85 -6.46 -8.02
C ASP A 172 -35.91 -6.58 -6.91
N VAL A 173 -36.02 -5.55 -6.06
CA VAL A 173 -37.25 -5.26 -5.30
C VAL A 173 -37.44 -3.75 -5.18
N ASP A 174 -38.56 -3.26 -5.73
CA ASP A 174 -39.15 -1.94 -5.49
C ASP A 174 -39.79 -1.88 -4.10
N VAL A 175 -39.62 -0.78 -3.35
CA VAL A 175 -40.59 -0.33 -2.35
C VAL A 175 -40.66 1.21 -2.31
N GLU A 176 -41.88 1.72 -2.30
CA GLU A 176 -42.31 3.13 -2.30
C GLU A 176 -42.02 3.91 -0.99
N ASP A 177 -42.05 5.24 -1.13
CA ASP A 177 -41.84 6.30 -0.15
C ASP A 177 -42.62 6.17 1.17
N VAL A 178 -41.93 6.37 2.29
CA VAL A 178 -42.45 7.06 3.49
C VAL A 178 -41.28 7.79 4.17
N ASP A 179 -41.42 9.09 4.42
CA ASP A 179 -40.49 9.89 5.26
C ASP A 179 -40.59 9.49 6.74
N PRO A 180 -39.47 9.21 7.43
CA PRO A 180 -39.39 9.53 8.85
C PRO A 180 -38.07 10.19 9.26
N VAL A 181 -38.18 11.03 10.29
CA VAL A 181 -37.12 11.80 10.96
C VAL A 181 -35.79 11.01 11.09
N GLU A 182 -34.72 11.56 10.52
CA GLU A 182 -33.43 10.89 10.41
C GLU A 182 -32.82 10.57 11.79
N PRO A 183 -32.46 9.29 12.06
CA PRO A 183 -31.69 8.90 13.23
C PRO A 183 -30.26 9.50 13.16
N PRO A 184 -29.55 9.59 14.29
CA PRO A 184 -28.16 10.04 14.29
C PRO A 184 -27.30 9.09 13.44
N ILE A 185 -26.59 9.65 12.46
CA ILE A 185 -25.70 8.91 11.56
C ILE A 185 -24.63 8.18 12.38
N THR A 186 -24.57 6.86 12.22
CA THR A 186 -23.57 6.01 12.86
C THR A 186 -22.24 6.05 12.09
N SER A 187 -21.11 5.78 12.75
CA SER A 187 -19.79 5.72 12.09
C SER A 187 -19.78 4.71 10.92
N ILE A 188 -20.54 3.62 11.05
CA ILE A 188 -20.68 2.60 10.00
C ILE A 188 -21.40 3.16 8.77
N GLU A 189 -22.47 3.95 8.94
CA GLU A 189 -23.18 4.60 7.84
C GLU A 189 -22.31 5.65 7.14
N ALA A 190 -21.53 6.42 7.91
CA ALA A 190 -20.58 7.37 7.36
C ALA A 190 -19.48 6.69 6.51
N LEU A 191 -18.93 5.56 6.98
CA LEU A 191 -17.95 4.77 6.25
C LEU A 191 -18.51 4.19 4.95
N LYS A 192 -19.76 3.69 4.96
CA LYS A 192 -20.43 3.19 3.74
C LYS A 192 -20.65 4.30 2.72
N ALA A 193 -21.09 5.48 3.17
CA ALA A 193 -21.28 6.64 2.30
C ALA A 193 -19.94 7.10 1.69
N MET A 194 -18.88 7.12 2.49
CA MET A 194 -17.50 7.39 2.05
C MET A 194 -17.05 6.42 0.96
N GLU A 195 -17.30 5.13 1.11
CA GLU A 195 -16.94 4.13 0.10
C GLU A 195 -17.69 4.32 -1.23
N ILE A 196 -18.95 4.75 -1.18
CA ILE A 196 -19.72 5.11 -2.37
C ILE A 196 -19.12 6.33 -3.07
N VAL A 197 -18.83 7.39 -2.31
CA VAL A 197 -18.23 8.63 -2.83
C VAL A 197 -16.88 8.31 -3.47
N ARG A 198 -16.05 7.51 -2.80
CA ARG A 198 -14.75 7.08 -3.29
C ARG A 198 -14.85 6.35 -4.63
N ARG A 199 -15.67 5.29 -4.72
CA ARG A 199 -15.90 4.56 -5.99
C ARG A 199 -16.41 5.46 -7.11
N TYR A 200 -17.32 6.37 -6.78
CA TYR A 200 -17.80 7.35 -7.76
C TYR A 200 -16.66 8.26 -8.24
N THR A 201 -15.83 8.75 -7.32
CA THR A 201 -14.74 9.65 -7.70
C THR A 201 -13.68 8.96 -8.54
N GLU A 202 -13.29 7.73 -8.20
CA GLU A 202 -12.33 6.93 -8.97
C GLU A 202 -12.81 6.64 -10.40
N LYS A 203 -14.12 6.42 -10.57
CA LYS A 203 -14.71 6.13 -11.87
C LYS A 203 -14.87 7.38 -12.74
N ASN A 204 -15.15 8.54 -12.13
CA ASN A 204 -15.58 9.74 -12.87
C ASN A 204 -14.53 10.86 -12.90
N PHE A 205 -13.51 10.83 -12.04
CA PHE A 205 -12.47 11.85 -11.97
C PHE A 205 -11.08 11.23 -12.03
N ALA A 206 -10.25 11.72 -12.96
CA ALA A 206 -8.82 11.38 -13.04
C ALA A 206 -7.93 12.36 -12.23
N ASP A 207 -8.54 13.35 -11.56
CA ASP A 207 -7.81 14.40 -10.85
C ASP A 207 -7.28 13.89 -9.51
N LEU A 208 -5.94 13.87 -9.38
CA LEU A 208 -5.26 13.46 -8.14
C LEU A 208 -5.63 14.31 -6.93
N SER A 209 -6.04 15.58 -7.11
CA SER A 209 -6.44 16.43 -5.99
C SER A 209 -7.75 15.97 -5.35
N ILE A 210 -8.71 15.53 -6.15
CA ILE A 210 -9.99 14.99 -5.70
C ILE A 210 -9.77 13.67 -4.96
N LEU A 211 -8.92 12.81 -5.52
CA LEU A 211 -8.52 11.54 -4.93
C LEU A 211 -7.79 11.73 -3.57
N LYS A 212 -6.92 12.73 -3.45
CA LYS A 212 -6.25 13.06 -2.18
C LYS A 212 -7.23 13.53 -1.10
N CYS A 213 -8.24 14.35 -1.46
CA CYS A 213 -9.27 14.76 -0.51
C CYS A 213 -10.06 13.56 0.03
N SER A 214 -10.35 12.57 -0.82
CA SER A 214 -10.98 11.32 -0.38
C SER A 214 -10.12 10.55 0.62
N ASP A 215 -8.80 10.47 0.39
CA ASP A 215 -7.88 9.80 1.33
C ASP A 215 -7.82 10.53 2.67
N THR A 216 -7.77 11.87 2.65
CA THR A 216 -7.73 12.68 3.89
C THR A 216 -8.99 12.51 4.72
N LEU A 217 -10.16 12.42 4.07
CA LEU A 217 -11.42 12.15 4.77
C LEU A 217 -11.44 10.73 5.34
N ASP A 218 -10.96 9.73 4.58
CA ASP A 218 -10.81 8.35 5.06
C ASP A 218 -10.02 8.34 6.38
N GLU A 219 -8.82 8.95 6.41
CA GLU A 219 -7.95 9.01 7.61
C GLU A 219 -8.64 9.67 8.80
N ALA A 220 -9.39 10.76 8.59
CA ALA A 220 -10.12 11.43 9.67
C ALA A 220 -11.17 10.51 10.33
N PHE A 221 -11.78 9.61 9.58
CA PHE A 221 -12.72 8.61 10.11
C PHE A 221 -12.02 7.45 10.83
N TYR A 222 -10.73 7.19 10.59
CA TYR A 222 -9.96 6.17 11.33
C TYR A 222 -9.49 6.67 12.72
N GLN A 223 -9.54 7.98 12.99
CA GLN A 223 -9.14 8.56 14.29
C GLN A 223 -10.32 8.72 15.29
N LEU A 224 -11.55 8.36 14.88
CA LEU A 224 -12.76 8.34 15.72
C LEU A 224 -12.97 6.99 16.38
#